data_AF-A0A8X7PCD8-F1
#
_entry.id   AF-A0A8X7PCD8-F1
#
_cell.length_a   1.000
_cell.length_b   1.000
_cell.length_c   1.000
_cell.angle_alpha   90.00
_cell.angle_beta   90.00
_cell.angle_gamma   90.00
#
_symmetry.space_group_name_H-M   'P 1'
#
loop_
_entity.id
_entity.type
_entity.pdbx_description
1 polymer ?
#
loop_
_entity_poly.entity_id
_entity_poly.type
_entity_poly.pdbx_seq_one_letter_code
_entity_poly.pdbx_strand_id
1 'polypeptide(L)'
;MESELEIDEMVADFRKTKEEFSEMIKENLQGCDNDTTNITTTTLGQNLLTAMGDFVSECYKPDVDLYTMSSWCKKPFYEVDFGWGNPVWMGPASHTVYDNMVFVVLIDSKDGEDVEAWVGLPEQDMPVFLCEQDLLAYAVLNPPVLI
;
A
#
# COMPACT_ATOMS: atom_id res chain seq x y z
N MET A 1 8.03 26.44 -13.92
CA MET A 1 6.63 26.79 -13.60
C MET A 1 5.86 25.56 -13.98
N GLU A 2 5.87 24.58 -13.06
CA GLU A 2 5.13 23.34 -13.23
C GLU A 2 3.65 23.71 -13.25
N SER A 3 2.94 23.25 -14.28
CA SER A 3 1.50 23.42 -14.37
C SER A 3 0.88 22.55 -13.28
N GLU A 4 0.39 23.16 -12.21
CA GLU A 4 -0.57 22.53 -11.32
C GLU A 4 -1.76 22.09 -12.19
N LEU A 5 -1.81 20.79 -12.51
CA LEU A 5 -3.04 20.19 -12.99
C LEU A 5 -4.06 20.40 -11.87
N GLU A 6 -5.16 21.10 -12.17
CA GLU A 6 -6.22 21.32 -11.19
C GLU A 6 -6.70 19.93 -10.72
N ILE A 7 -6.87 19.75 -9.42
CA ILE A 7 -7.21 18.46 -8.77
C ILE A 7 -8.35 17.73 -9.51
N ASP A 8 -9.31 18.48 -10.06
CA ASP A 8 -10.42 17.96 -10.84
C ASP A 8 -10.00 17.23 -12.12
N GLU A 9 -8.98 17.71 -12.83
CA GLU A 9 -8.41 17.07 -14.02
C GLU A 9 -7.71 15.76 -13.64
N MET A 10 -6.90 15.77 -12.58
CA MET A 10 -6.24 14.58 -12.05
C MET A 10 -7.27 13.52 -11.61
N VAL A 11 -8.35 13.93 -10.95
CA VAL A 11 -9.43 13.03 -10.54
C VAL A 11 -10.18 12.47 -11.76
N ALA A 12 -10.41 13.28 -12.79
CA ALA A 12 -11.06 12.84 -14.02
C ALA A 12 -10.21 11.80 -14.75
N ASP A 13 -8.92 12.05 -14.92
CA ASP A 13 -7.97 11.13 -15.53
C ASP A 13 -7.87 9.82 -14.75
N PHE A 14 -7.75 9.89 -13.42
CA PHE A 14 -7.72 8.71 -12.57
C PHE A 14 -8.98 7.85 -12.71
N ARG A 15 -10.16 8.47 -12.76
CA ARG A 15 -11.44 7.76 -12.96
C ARG A 15 -11.47 7.06 -14.31
N LYS A 16 -11.03 7.73 -15.37
CA LYS A 16 -10.96 7.17 -16.72
C LYS A 16 -10.02 5.96 -16.77
N THR A 17 -8.80 6.09 -16.24
CA THR A 17 -7.84 4.98 -16.16
C THR A 17 -8.39 3.80 -15.36
N LYS A 18 -9.09 4.06 -14.25
CA LYS A 18 -9.74 3.01 -13.45
C LYS A 18 -10.78 2.24 -14.26
N GLU A 19 -11.58 2.92 -15.07
CA GLU A 19 -12.59 2.31 -15.94
C GLU A 19 -11.94 1.45 -17.03
N GLU A 20 -10.93 1.99 -17.72
CA GLU A 20 -10.16 1.26 -18.74
C GLU A 20 -9.52 -0.01 -18.16
N PHE A 21 -8.91 0.09 -16.97
CA PHE A 21 -8.35 -1.06 -16.26
C PHE A 21 -9.41 -2.09 -15.88
N SER A 22 -10.60 -1.63 -15.46
CA SER A 22 -11.71 -2.52 -15.10
C SER A 22 -12.25 -3.30 -16.30
N GLU A 23 -12.36 -2.66 -17.47
CA GLU A 23 -12.74 -3.33 -18.71
C GLU A 23 -11.67 -4.33 -19.15
N MET A 24 -10.39 -3.96 -19.07
CA MET A 24 -9.28 -4.88 -19.36
C MET A 24 -9.34 -6.12 -18.45
N ILE A 25 -9.66 -5.99 -17.16
CA ILE A 25 -9.86 -7.16 -16.28
C ILE A 25 -11.03 -8.03 -16.75
N LYS A 26 -12.18 -7.43 -17.09
CA LYS A 26 -13.38 -8.17 -17.51
C LYS A 26 -13.16 -8.96 -18.79
N GLU A 27 -12.56 -8.34 -19.81
CA GLU A 27 -12.26 -8.98 -21.10
C GLU A 27 -11.35 -10.20 -20.91
N ASN A 28 -10.36 -10.10 -20.01
CA ASN A 28 -9.46 -11.21 -19.71
C ASN A 28 -10.12 -12.34 -18.88
N LEU A 29 -11.11 -12.03 -18.04
CA LEU A 29 -11.87 -13.04 -17.28
C LEU A 29 -12.93 -13.77 -18.13
N GLN A 30 -13.42 -13.15 -19.21
CA GLN A 30 -14.44 -13.73 -20.10
C GLN A 30 -13.85 -14.62 -21.22
N GLY A 31 -12.52 -14.60 -21.44
CA GLY A 31 -11.81 -15.42 -22.44
C GLY A 31 -11.50 -16.87 -22.02
N CYS A 32 -12.30 -17.46 -21.13
CA CYS A 32 -12.15 -18.86 -20.68
C CYS A 32 -12.69 -19.86 -21.71
N ASP A 33 -12.15 -19.80 -22.94
CA ASP A 33 -12.21 -20.89 -23.92
C ASP A 33 -10.76 -21.34 -24.23
N ASN A 34 -10.56 -22.64 -24.20
CA ASN A 34 -9.41 -23.32 -23.59
C ASN A 34 -8.08 -23.26 -24.38
N ASP A 35 -8.02 -22.50 -25.48
CA ASP A 35 -6.83 -22.35 -26.33
C ASP A 35 -6.23 -20.92 -26.30
N THR A 36 -6.99 -19.91 -25.83
CA THR A 36 -6.54 -18.50 -25.81
C THR A 36 -6.15 -18.02 -24.40
N THR A 37 -6.54 -18.76 -23.36
CA THR A 37 -6.41 -18.39 -21.94
C THR A 37 -4.96 -18.13 -21.51
N ASN A 38 -3.97 -18.83 -22.08
CA ASN A 38 -2.57 -18.69 -21.67
C ASN A 38 -1.91 -17.41 -22.20
N ILE A 39 -2.37 -16.87 -23.34
CA ILE A 39 -1.74 -15.70 -24.01
C ILE A 39 -2.32 -14.38 -23.46
N THR A 40 -3.60 -14.38 -23.08
CA THR A 40 -4.28 -13.21 -22.50
C THR A 40 -3.89 -12.96 -21.04
N THR A 41 -3.80 -14.01 -20.21
CA THR A 41 -3.33 -13.88 -18.82
C THR A 41 -1.89 -13.38 -18.73
N THR A 42 -1.00 -13.79 -19.65
CA THR A 42 0.37 -13.27 -19.71
C THR A 42 0.41 -11.80 -20.11
N THR A 43 -0.51 -11.35 -20.96
CA THR A 43 -0.56 -9.95 -21.42
C THR A 43 -1.08 -9.01 -20.32
N LEU A 44 -2.14 -9.38 -19.60
CA LEU A 44 -2.61 -8.59 -18.45
C LEU A 44 -1.56 -8.50 -17.34
N GLY A 45 -0.94 -9.63 -16.98
CA GLY A 45 0.13 -9.67 -16.00
C GLY A 45 1.32 -8.80 -16.40
N GLN A 46 1.72 -8.85 -17.68
CA GLN A 46 2.79 -8.02 -18.22
C GLN A 46 2.41 -6.53 -18.20
N ASN A 47 1.20 -6.16 -18.61
CA ASN A 47 0.73 -4.78 -18.60
C ASN A 47 0.67 -4.21 -17.19
N LEU A 48 0.17 -5.00 -16.22
CA LEU A 48 0.13 -4.60 -14.81
C LEU A 48 1.54 -4.45 -14.25
N LEU A 49 2.45 -5.37 -14.55
CA LEU A 49 3.84 -5.29 -14.12
C LEU A 49 4.54 -4.05 -14.68
N THR A 50 4.32 -3.74 -15.95
CA THR A 50 4.84 -2.52 -16.58
C THR A 50 4.27 -1.27 -15.92
N ALA A 51 2.96 -1.18 -15.74
CA ALA A 51 2.32 -0.03 -15.09
C ALA A 51 2.80 0.16 -13.63
N MET A 52 2.96 -0.94 -12.89
CA MET A 52 3.56 -0.90 -11.55
C MET A 52 5.01 -0.45 -11.60
N GLY A 53 5.79 -0.90 -12.58
CA GLY A 53 7.18 -0.49 -12.79
C GLY A 53 7.31 1.01 -13.09
N ASP A 54 6.47 1.53 -13.97
CA ASP A 54 6.44 2.96 -14.31
C ASP A 54 6.05 3.81 -13.11
N PHE A 55 5.00 3.39 -12.37
CA PHE A 55 4.59 4.06 -11.13
C PHE A 55 5.71 4.08 -10.07
N VAL A 56 6.33 2.92 -9.84
CA VAL A 56 7.49 2.80 -8.94
C VAL A 56 8.61 3.74 -9.40
N SER A 57 8.96 3.74 -10.69
CA SER A 57 10.01 4.60 -11.22
C SER A 57 9.73 6.09 -11.01
N GLU A 58 8.46 6.51 -11.10
CA GLU A 58 8.06 7.90 -10.89
C GLU A 58 8.11 8.27 -9.40
N CYS A 59 7.60 7.41 -8.52
CA CYS A 59 7.56 7.63 -7.08
C CYS A 59 8.94 7.62 -6.41
N TYR A 60 9.94 6.95 -7.00
CA TYR A 60 11.31 6.93 -6.48
C TYR A 60 12.23 7.94 -7.16
N LYS A 61 11.69 8.92 -7.90
CA LYS A 61 12.50 10.05 -8.36
C LYS A 61 12.94 10.90 -7.15
N PRO A 62 14.18 11.40 -7.14
CA PRO A 62 14.74 12.12 -5.99
C PRO A 62 14.10 13.48 -5.72
N ASP A 63 13.36 14.04 -6.68
CA ASP A 63 12.63 15.31 -6.61
C ASP A 63 11.15 15.15 -6.25
N VAL A 64 10.69 13.92 -6.00
CA VAL A 64 9.32 13.63 -5.58
C VAL A 64 9.31 13.26 -4.11
N ASP A 65 8.59 14.02 -3.28
CA ASP A 65 8.33 13.62 -1.90
C ASP A 65 7.17 12.62 -1.87
N LEU A 66 7.47 11.38 -1.48
CA LEU A 66 6.51 10.28 -1.50
C LEU A 66 5.87 10.10 -0.13
N TYR A 67 4.56 10.31 -0.05
CA TYR A 67 3.75 10.02 1.14
C TYR A 67 2.76 8.91 0.84
N THR A 68 2.91 7.77 1.49
CA THR A 68 2.04 6.60 1.28
C THR A 68 1.37 6.17 2.57
N MET A 69 0.08 5.82 2.47
CA MET A 69 -0.68 5.24 3.57
C MET A 69 -1.49 4.05 3.06
N SER A 70 -1.37 2.92 3.75
CA SER A 70 -2.12 1.70 3.46
C SER A 70 -2.85 1.22 4.71
N SER A 71 -4.09 0.77 4.55
CA SER A 71 -4.86 0.14 5.64
C SER A 71 -5.03 -1.34 5.36
N TRP A 72 -4.53 -2.15 6.29
CA TRP A 72 -4.71 -3.60 6.37
C TRP A 72 -5.78 -3.99 7.39
N CYS A 73 -6.49 -3.01 7.94
CA CYS A 73 -7.60 -3.22 8.85
C CYS A 73 -8.73 -4.03 8.20
N LYS A 74 -9.44 -4.80 9.02
CA LYS A 74 -10.58 -5.66 8.67
C LYS A 74 -10.25 -6.71 7.61
N LYS A 75 -8.97 -7.04 7.47
CA LYS A 75 -8.50 -8.15 6.65
C LYS A 75 -8.36 -9.39 7.53
N PRO A 76 -8.68 -10.59 7.02
CA PRO A 76 -8.75 -11.81 7.84
C PRO A 76 -7.35 -12.40 8.11
N PHE A 77 -6.32 -11.58 8.26
CA PHE A 77 -4.94 -12.04 8.37
C PHE A 77 -4.70 -12.86 9.65
N TYR A 78 -5.28 -12.45 10.78
CA TYR A 78 -5.24 -13.21 12.04
C TYR A 78 -6.13 -14.46 12.04
N GLU A 79 -6.93 -14.69 11.00
CA GLU A 79 -7.76 -15.91 10.85
C GLU A 79 -7.08 -16.99 10.01
N VAL A 80 -5.94 -16.68 9.38
CA VAL A 80 -5.24 -17.61 8.49
C VAL A 80 -4.45 -18.64 9.30
N ASP A 81 -4.71 -19.93 9.06
CA ASP A 81 -3.94 -21.04 9.64
C ASP A 81 -3.38 -21.94 8.53
N PHE A 82 -2.05 -22.08 8.50
CA PHE A 82 -1.32 -22.95 7.57
C PHE A 82 -0.94 -24.32 8.17
N GLY A 83 -1.40 -24.63 9.39
CA GLY A 83 -1.11 -25.85 10.14
C GLY A 83 -0.27 -25.63 11.41
N TRP A 84 0.04 -24.38 11.75
CA TRP A 84 0.80 -23.99 12.96
C TRP A 84 -0.02 -23.13 13.93
N GLY A 85 -1.31 -22.94 13.64
CA GLY A 85 -2.17 -21.99 14.32
C GLY A 85 -2.12 -20.61 13.69
N ASN A 86 -2.99 -19.74 14.19
CA ASN A 86 -3.15 -18.37 13.71
C ASN A 86 -1.94 -17.48 14.08
N PRO A 87 -1.67 -16.40 13.32
CA PRO A 87 -0.62 -15.45 13.65
C PRO A 87 -0.78 -14.88 15.06
N VAL A 88 0.35 -14.80 15.77
CA VAL A 88 0.42 -14.06 17.03
C VAL A 88 0.51 -12.57 16.77
N TRP A 89 1.23 -12.18 15.72
CA TRP A 89 1.47 -10.81 15.32
C TRP A 89 1.84 -10.76 13.85
N MET A 90 1.64 -9.60 13.23
CA MET A 90 1.82 -9.37 11.82
C MET A 90 2.19 -7.91 11.58
N GLY A 91 3.01 -7.69 10.57
CA GLY A 91 3.52 -6.37 10.23
C GLY A 91 3.95 -6.32 8.79
N PRO A 92 4.21 -5.12 8.25
CA PRO A 92 4.86 -4.99 6.97
C PRO A 92 6.28 -5.59 7.03
N ALA A 93 6.73 -6.17 5.92
CA ALA A 93 8.16 -6.48 5.77
C ALA A 93 8.95 -5.17 5.79
N SER A 94 10.17 -5.20 6.35
CA SER A 94 11.04 -4.01 6.42
C SER A 94 11.06 -3.27 5.09
N HIS A 95 10.61 -2.02 5.09
CA HIS A 95 10.75 -1.12 3.97
C HIS A 95 12.06 -0.37 4.10
N THR A 96 12.83 -0.28 3.02
CA THR A 96 13.91 0.71 2.93
C THR A 96 13.25 2.08 2.96
N VAL A 97 13.50 2.87 4.01
CA VAL A 97 13.07 4.26 4.05
C VAL A 97 14.11 5.11 3.34
N TYR A 98 13.68 5.84 2.32
CA TYR A 98 14.49 6.81 1.61
C TYR A 98 14.27 8.21 2.20
N ASP A 99 15.22 9.12 1.98
CA ASP A 99 15.19 10.48 2.54
C ASP A 99 13.97 11.30 2.11
N ASN A 100 13.34 10.96 0.98
CA ASN A 100 12.16 11.60 0.42
C ASN A 100 10.88 10.76 0.58
N MET A 101 10.86 9.78 1.48
CA MET A 101 9.76 8.83 1.61
C MET A 101 9.20 8.75 3.04
N VAL A 102 7.88 8.89 3.12
CA VAL A 102 7.07 8.58 4.29
C VAL A 102 6.12 7.42 3.95
N PHE A 103 6.06 6.42 4.83
CA PHE A 103 5.07 5.36 4.70
C PHE A 103 4.35 5.10 6.01
N VAL A 104 3.06 4.79 5.90
CA VAL A 104 2.20 4.42 7.02
C VAL A 104 1.41 3.17 6.67
N VAL A 105 1.48 2.14 7.51
CA VAL A 105 0.62 0.95 7.41
C VAL A 105 -0.19 0.80 8.68
N LEU A 106 -1.52 0.79 8.54
CA LEU A 106 -2.45 0.58 9.65
C LEU A 106 -2.87 -0.88 9.68
N ILE A 107 -2.71 -1.54 10.84
CA ILE A 107 -3.03 -2.95 11.03
C ILE A 107 -3.84 -3.08 12.32
N ASP A 108 -4.90 -3.88 12.30
CA ASP A 108 -5.64 -4.16 13.53
C ASP A 108 -4.77 -4.97 14.51
N SER A 109 -5.02 -4.85 15.80
CA SER A 109 -4.51 -5.81 16.78
C SER A 109 -5.13 -7.20 16.56
N LYS A 110 -4.53 -8.23 17.16
CA LYS A 110 -5.01 -9.62 17.04
C LYS A 110 -6.45 -9.82 17.53
N ASP A 111 -6.86 -9.08 18.55
CA ASP A 111 -8.23 -9.07 19.10
C ASP A 111 -9.17 -8.11 18.33
N GLY A 112 -8.63 -7.27 17.45
CA GLY A 112 -9.38 -6.29 16.66
C GLY A 112 -9.90 -5.11 17.48
N GLU A 113 -9.43 -4.91 18.71
CA GLU A 113 -9.85 -3.81 19.58
C GLU A 113 -9.07 -2.52 19.32
N ASP A 114 -7.81 -2.64 18.89
CA ASP A 114 -6.86 -1.55 18.66
C ASP A 114 -6.30 -1.55 17.23
N VAL A 115 -5.59 -0.48 16.88
CA VAL A 115 -4.88 -0.33 15.60
C VAL A 115 -3.41 -0.02 15.84
N GLU A 116 -2.53 -0.83 15.28
CA GLU A 116 -1.10 -0.57 15.18
C GLU A 116 -0.81 0.28 13.94
N ALA A 117 -0.15 1.42 14.15
CA ALA A 117 0.37 2.26 13.09
C ALA A 117 1.87 2.03 12.91
N TRP A 118 2.23 1.41 11.79
CA TRP A 118 3.62 1.23 11.37
C TRP A 118 4.04 2.41 10.52
N VAL A 119 4.95 3.24 11.06
CA VAL A 119 5.37 4.49 10.44
C VAL A 119 6.85 4.43 10.09
N GLY A 120 7.19 4.76 8.85
CA GLY A 120 8.55 5.01 8.40
C GLY A 120 8.72 6.45 7.94
N LEU A 121 9.77 7.09 8.43
CA LEU A 121 10.17 8.47 8.16
C LEU A 121 11.68 8.52 7.94
N PRO A 122 12.20 9.53 7.23
CA PRO A 122 13.63 9.79 7.18
C PRO A 122 14.24 9.83 8.58
N GLU A 123 15.47 9.32 8.72
CA GLU A 123 16.10 9.14 10.03
C GLU A 123 16.18 10.46 10.83
N GLN A 124 16.39 11.59 10.16
CA GLN A 124 16.41 12.91 10.80
C GLN A 124 15.06 13.34 11.38
N ASP A 125 13.93 12.86 10.84
CA ASP A 125 12.59 13.33 11.19
C ASP A 125 11.94 12.46 12.26
N MET A 126 12.31 11.17 12.31
CA MET A 126 11.74 10.20 13.26
C MET A 126 11.85 10.63 14.74
N PRO A 127 12.98 11.20 15.23
CA PRO A 127 13.07 11.66 16.62
C PRO A 127 12.07 12.78 16.96
N VAL A 128 11.80 13.68 16.02
CA VAL A 128 10.83 14.77 16.20
C VAL A 128 9.42 14.19 16.26
N PHE A 129 9.10 13.30 15.33
CA PHE A 129 7.81 12.60 15.29
C PHE A 129 7.51 11.84 16.59
N LEU A 130 8.50 11.10 17.12
CA LEU A 130 8.34 10.33 18.35
C LEU A 130 8.17 11.20 19.61
N CYS A 131 8.52 12.49 19.55
CA CYS A 131 8.37 13.41 20.68
C CYS A 131 7.13 14.31 20.57
N GLU A 132 6.33 14.18 19.49
CA GLU A 132 5.20 15.06 19.23
C GLU A 132 4.07 14.85 20.24
N GLN A 133 3.63 15.93 20.91
CA GLN A 133 2.67 15.80 22.02
C GLN A 133 1.29 15.40 21.54
N ASP A 134 0.89 15.88 20.36
CA ASP A 134 -0.38 15.51 19.77
C ASP A 134 -0.41 14.03 19.39
N LEU A 135 0.72 13.44 18.97
CA LEU A 135 0.84 11.99 18.74
C LEU A 135 0.73 11.22 20.05
N LEU A 136 1.54 11.61 21.04
CA LEU A 136 1.63 10.93 22.34
C LEU A 136 0.33 11.01 23.16
N ALA A 137 -0.56 11.96 22.85
CA ALA A 137 -1.88 12.03 23.45
C ALA A 137 -2.81 10.88 23.04
N TYR A 138 -2.55 10.21 21.91
CA TYR A 138 -3.41 9.16 21.34
C TYR A 138 -2.71 7.84 21.04
N ALA A 139 -1.37 7.81 21.04
CA ALA A 139 -0.59 6.64 20.66
C ALA A 139 0.35 6.18 21.78
N VAL A 140 0.52 4.86 21.88
CA VAL A 140 1.58 4.23 22.68
C VAL A 140 2.70 3.82 21.74
N LEU A 141 3.92 4.28 22.01
CA LEU A 141 5.08 3.97 21.19
C LEU A 141 5.59 2.55 21.48
N ASN A 142 5.75 1.76 20.42
CA ASN A 142 6.35 0.41 20.46
C ASN A 142 5.87 -0.45 21.65
N PRO A 143 4.55 -0.68 21.79
CA PRO A 143 4.03 -1.55 22.85
C PRO A 143 4.53 -2.98 22.65
N PRO A 144 4.63 -3.78 23.73
CA PRO A 144 5.00 -5.18 23.62
C PRO A 144 3.91 -5.96 22.88
N VAL A 145 4.32 -6.92 22.05
CA VAL A 145 3.40 -7.88 21.44
C VAL A 145 2.83 -8.79 22.52
N LEU A 146 1.51 -8.76 22.71
CA LEU A 146 0.80 -9.66 23.62
C LEU A 146 0.53 -10.99 22.90
N ILE A 147 0.97 -12.10 23.50
CA ILE A 147 0.92 -13.45 22.91
C ILE A 147 -0.23 -14.26 23.49
#